data_AF-X1V6K2-F1
#
_entry.id   AF-X1V6K2-F1
#
_cell.length_a   1.000
_cell.length_b   1.000
_cell.length_c   1.000
_cell.angle_alpha   90.00
_cell.angle_beta   90.00
_cell.angle_gamma   90.00
#
_symmetry.space_group_name_H-M   'P 1'
#
loop_
_entity.id
_entity.type
_entity.pdbx_description
1 polymer ?
#
loop_
_entity_poly.entity_id
_entity_poly.type
_entity_poly.pdbx_seq_one_letter_code
_entity_poly.pdbx_strand_id
1 'polypeptide(L)'
;MLAHLRNKLRSGDVWVERSSAYRRFDSYMLASAEVVPITSELGLPATADAWLESRARELDRRLKRFADRLGKGKLDGVAMRDGRLSITPVRAIATPEAKRLAERLDALMPRARITELLHEAARGTGFLSAFTNLRTGDPCPNENALLAAILA
;
A
#
# COMPACT_ATOMS: atom_id res chain seq x y z
N MET A 1 -10.56 33.73 -5.04
CA MET A 1 -10.06 34.03 -3.68
C MET A 1 -10.36 32.91 -2.68
N LEU A 2 -11.62 32.46 -2.54
CA LEU A 2 -12.01 31.41 -1.58
C LEU A 2 -11.30 30.06 -1.76
N ALA A 3 -11.08 29.63 -3.01
CA ALA A 3 -10.38 28.38 -3.31
C ALA A 3 -8.92 28.39 -2.83
N HIS A 4 -8.26 29.55 -2.85
CA HIS A 4 -6.88 29.71 -2.40
C HIS A 4 -6.78 29.63 -0.86
N LEU A 5 -7.72 30.26 -0.15
CA LEU A 5 -7.81 30.15 1.31
C LEU A 5 -8.12 28.71 1.75
N ARG A 6 -9.06 28.03 1.07
CA ARG A 6 -9.37 26.62 1.34
C ARG A 6 -8.16 25.70 1.16
N ASN A 7 -7.34 25.94 0.12
CA ASN A 7 -6.13 25.17 -0.09
C ASN A 7 -5.10 25.43 1.02
N LYS A 8 -4.92 26.69 1.43
CA LYS A 8 -4.02 27.06 2.55
C LYS A 8 -4.46 26.51 3.91
N LEU A 9 -5.78 26.40 4.15
CA LEU A 9 -6.32 25.74 5.35
C LEU A 9 -6.09 24.21 5.30
N ARG A 10 -6.13 23.58 4.11
CA ARG A 10 -5.86 22.14 3.96
C ARG A 10 -4.38 21.79 4.01
N SER A 11 -3.49 22.66 3.54
CA SER A 11 -2.03 22.48 3.64
C SER A 11 -1.51 22.75 5.05
N GLY A 12 -2.29 23.43 5.89
CA GLY A 12 -1.88 23.84 7.23
C GLY A 12 -1.07 25.14 7.26
N ASP A 13 -0.93 25.84 6.12
CA ASP A 13 -0.25 27.15 6.03
C ASP A 13 -1.00 28.25 6.79
N VAL A 14 -2.31 28.07 6.97
CA VAL A 14 -3.18 28.94 7.77
C VAL A 14 -3.98 28.06 8.72
N TRP A 15 -4.13 28.49 9.98
CA TRP A 15 -4.97 27.84 10.98
C TRP A 15 -5.99 28.83 11.54
N VAL A 16 -7.06 28.29 12.12
CA VAL A 16 -8.10 29.07 12.78
C VAL A 16 -8.08 28.75 14.26
N GLU A 17 -7.86 29.77 15.08
CA GLU A 17 -7.92 29.68 16.54
C GLU A 17 -9.25 29.03 16.97
N ARG A 18 -9.20 27.97 17.79
CA ARG A 18 -10.38 27.21 18.29
C ARG A 18 -11.15 26.36 17.27
N SER A 19 -10.67 26.21 16.03
CA SER A 19 -11.27 25.26 15.08
C SER A 19 -10.95 23.81 15.46
N SER A 20 -11.91 22.89 15.31
CA SER A 20 -11.65 21.46 15.50
C SER A 20 -10.94 20.81 14.30
N ALA A 21 -11.20 21.33 13.09
CA ALA A 21 -10.75 20.78 11.81
C ALA A 21 -9.52 21.49 11.21
N TYR A 22 -9.17 22.70 11.66
CA TYR A 22 -8.09 23.52 11.12
C TYR A 22 -7.23 24.14 12.23
N ARG A 23 -6.67 23.29 13.11
CA ARG A 23 -5.80 23.74 14.21
C ARG A 23 -4.38 24.00 13.72
N ARG A 24 -3.61 24.71 14.55
CA ARG A 24 -2.17 24.90 14.36
C ARG A 24 -1.46 23.55 14.34
N PHE A 25 -0.49 23.38 13.44
CA PHE A 25 0.23 22.11 13.27
C PHE A 25 0.79 21.54 14.58
N ASP A 26 1.43 22.39 15.38
CA ASP A 26 2.03 22.02 16.67
C ASP A 26 1.01 21.45 17.67
N SER A 27 -0.28 21.76 17.52
CA SER A 27 -1.34 21.24 18.41
C SER A 27 -1.68 19.76 18.17
N TYR A 28 -1.24 19.20 17.05
CA TYR A 28 -1.33 17.76 16.77
C TYR A 28 -0.08 17.00 17.24
N MET A 29 0.97 17.71 17.66
CA MET A 29 2.19 17.10 18.15
C MET A 29 2.05 16.78 19.64
N LEU A 30 2.68 15.68 20.05
CA LEU A 30 2.82 15.36 21.47
C LEU A 30 3.72 16.38 22.16
N ALA A 31 3.42 16.70 23.41
CA ALA A 31 4.29 17.53 24.24
C ALA A 31 5.64 16.82 24.43
N SER A 32 6.75 17.56 24.47
CA SER A 32 8.09 16.96 24.54
C SER A 32 8.29 16.00 25.73
N ALA A 33 7.62 16.23 26.84
CA ALA A 33 7.64 15.34 28.01
C ALA A 33 6.97 13.97 27.75
N GLU A 34 5.95 13.93 26.90
CA GLU A 34 5.21 12.71 26.53
C GLU A 34 5.96 11.90 25.45
N VAL A 35 6.86 12.53 24.70
CA VAL A 35 7.63 11.89 23.62
C VAL A 35 8.71 10.94 24.16
N VAL A 36 9.34 11.25 25.30
CA VAL A 36 10.46 10.48 25.86
C VAL A 36 10.11 9.01 26.14
N PRO A 37 9.02 8.66 26.86
CA PRO A 37 8.69 7.25 27.11
C PRO A 37 8.35 6.48 25.82
N ILE A 38 7.70 7.12 24.85
CA ILE A 38 7.34 6.51 23.57
C ILE A 38 8.60 6.23 22.73
N THR A 39 9.51 7.20 22.66
CA THR A 39 10.71 7.09 21.81
C THR A 39 11.75 6.12 22.37
N SER A 40 11.82 5.93 23.69
CA SER A 40 12.72 4.94 24.30
C SER A 40 12.41 3.49 23.89
N GLU A 41 11.14 3.16 23.62
CA GLU A 41 10.74 1.81 23.19
C GLU A 41 10.97 1.55 21.70
N LEU A 42 11.08 2.61 20.89
CA LEU A 42 11.18 2.49 19.44
C LEU A 42 12.59 2.10 18.96
N GLY A 43 13.61 2.19 19.83
CA GLY A 43 15.01 1.91 19.47
C GLY A 43 15.53 2.80 18.34
N LEU A 44 14.96 4.00 18.17
CA LEU A 44 15.35 4.95 17.13
C LEU A 44 16.50 5.85 17.63
N PRO A 45 17.40 6.30 16.72
CA PRO A 45 18.41 7.29 17.06
C PRO A 45 17.78 8.61 17.52
N ALA A 46 18.48 9.33 18.40
CA ALA A 46 18.00 10.58 18.98
C ALA A 46 17.80 11.72 17.97
N THR A 47 18.44 11.65 16.80
CA THR A 47 18.35 12.67 15.76
C THR A 47 18.11 12.06 14.37
N ALA A 48 17.46 12.84 13.51
CA ALA A 48 17.23 12.46 12.12
C ALA A 48 18.55 12.21 11.38
N ASP A 49 19.59 13.03 11.63
CA ASP A 49 20.91 12.88 11.00
C ASP A 49 21.57 11.55 11.38
N ALA A 50 21.54 11.17 12.66
CA ALA A 50 22.08 9.90 13.12
C ALA A 50 21.34 8.70 12.50
N TRP A 51 20.02 8.83 12.31
CA TRP A 51 19.23 7.82 11.61
C TRP A 51 19.58 7.74 10.12
N LEU A 52 19.66 8.88 9.43
CA LEU A 52 20.03 8.94 8.01
C LEU A 52 21.42 8.36 7.77
N GLU A 53 22.39 8.72 8.59
CA GLU A 53 23.76 8.21 8.47
C GLU A 53 23.81 6.69 8.70
N SER A 54 23.08 6.19 9.70
CA SER A 54 22.97 4.75 9.97
C SER A 54 22.34 4.00 8.79
N ARG A 55 21.25 4.53 8.22
CA ARG A 55 20.57 3.95 7.06
C ARG A 55 21.42 4.01 5.80
N ALA A 56 22.14 5.10 5.58
CA ALA A 56 23.07 5.25 4.46
C ALA A 56 24.22 4.23 4.55
N ARG A 57 24.82 4.05 5.74
CA ARG A 57 25.85 3.03 5.97
C ARG A 57 25.34 1.62 5.74
N GLU A 58 24.13 1.30 6.19
CA GLU A 58 23.55 -0.02 5.97
C GLU A 58 23.22 -0.27 4.50
N LEU A 59 22.69 0.75 3.79
CA LEU A 59 22.43 0.68 2.36
C LEU A 59 23.71 0.44 1.56
N ASP A 60 24.75 1.23 1.81
CA ASP A 60 26.05 1.10 1.15
C ASP A 60 26.63 -0.31 1.34
N ARG A 61 26.61 -0.83 2.58
CA ARG A 61 27.06 -2.20 2.88
C ARG A 61 26.26 -3.25 2.11
N ARG A 62 24.93 -3.12 2.05
CA ARG A 62 24.06 -4.06 1.32
C ARG A 62 24.31 -4.02 -0.18
N LEU A 63 24.44 -2.82 -0.75
CA LEU A 63 24.69 -2.64 -2.18
C LEU A 63 26.07 -3.19 -2.58
N LYS A 64 27.11 -2.95 -1.78
CA LYS A 64 28.45 -3.52 -2.01
C LYS A 64 28.43 -5.05 -1.99
N ARG A 65 27.78 -5.65 -0.98
CA ARG A 65 27.61 -7.11 -0.90
C ARG A 65 26.79 -7.66 -2.07
N PHE A 66 25.74 -6.96 -2.48
CA PHE A 66 24.93 -7.33 -3.63
C PHE A 66 25.72 -7.30 -4.92
N ALA A 67 26.46 -6.21 -5.18
CA ALA A 67 27.31 -6.06 -6.36
C ALA A 67 28.38 -7.15 -6.46
N ASP A 68 29.06 -7.47 -5.34
CA ASP A 68 30.04 -8.55 -5.29
C ASP A 68 29.43 -9.91 -5.63
N ARG A 69 28.27 -10.23 -5.04
CA ARG A 69 27.57 -11.49 -5.32
C ARG A 69 27.02 -11.56 -6.75
N LEU A 70 26.53 -10.44 -7.27
CA LEU A 70 26.04 -10.32 -8.65
C LEU A 70 27.17 -10.56 -9.65
N GLY A 71 28.33 -9.93 -9.44
CA GLY A 71 29.51 -10.14 -10.28
C GLY A 71 30.06 -11.57 -10.25
N LYS A 72 29.89 -12.27 -9.12
CA LYS A 72 30.27 -13.69 -8.97
C LYS A 72 29.19 -14.69 -9.38
N GLY A 73 28.02 -14.22 -9.86
CA GLY A 73 26.90 -15.11 -10.19
C GLY A 73 26.33 -15.89 -9.00
N LYS A 74 26.50 -15.39 -7.77
CA LYS A 74 26.10 -16.06 -6.52
C LYS A 74 24.70 -15.66 -6.02
N LEU A 75 23.90 -15.04 -6.88
CA LEU A 75 22.53 -14.65 -6.58
C LEU A 75 21.58 -15.58 -7.30
N ASP A 76 20.70 -16.23 -6.55
CA ASP A 76 19.67 -17.07 -7.14
C ASP A 76 18.63 -16.19 -7.84
N GLY A 77 18.29 -16.55 -9.07
CA GLY A 77 17.34 -15.81 -9.89
C GLY A 77 17.72 -14.37 -10.21
N VAL A 78 18.94 -13.88 -9.95
CA VAL A 78 19.33 -12.49 -10.25
C VAL A 78 20.65 -12.46 -11.00
N ALA A 79 20.67 -11.80 -12.16
CA ALA A 79 21.86 -11.72 -13.02
C ALA A 79 21.91 -10.37 -13.76
N MET A 80 23.11 -10.01 -14.25
CA MET A 80 23.26 -8.96 -15.25
C MET A 80 23.18 -9.57 -16.65
N ARG A 81 22.31 -9.02 -17.51
CA ARG A 81 22.18 -9.41 -18.93
C ARG A 81 22.15 -8.14 -19.76
N ASP A 82 23.08 -7.99 -20.71
CA ASP A 82 23.16 -6.83 -21.61
C ASP A 82 23.15 -5.47 -20.88
N GLY A 83 23.87 -5.38 -19.76
CA GLY A 83 23.92 -4.17 -18.93
C GLY A 83 22.65 -3.90 -18.11
N ARG A 84 21.68 -4.81 -18.11
CA ARG A 84 20.43 -4.69 -17.34
C ARG A 84 20.36 -5.73 -16.22
N LEU A 85 19.77 -5.35 -15.10
CA LEU A 85 19.46 -6.26 -14.01
C LEU A 85 18.26 -7.14 -14.40
N SER A 86 18.49 -8.43 -14.53
CA SER A 86 17.47 -9.45 -14.79
C SER A 86 17.14 -10.18 -13.50
N ILE A 87 15.85 -10.16 -13.12
CA ILE A 87 15.32 -10.89 -11.96
C ILE A 87 14.33 -11.93 -12.49
N THR A 88 14.61 -13.21 -12.21
CA THR A 88 13.73 -14.33 -12.51
C THR A 88 12.45 -14.19 -11.68
N PRO A 89 11.26 -14.15 -12.30
CA PRO A 89 10.01 -14.12 -11.57
C PRO A 89 9.91 -15.32 -10.63
N VAL A 90 9.48 -15.08 -9.40
CA VAL A 90 9.13 -16.16 -8.46
C VAL A 90 7.94 -16.89 -9.06
N ARG A 91 8.15 -18.13 -9.50
CA ARG A 91 7.05 -19.00 -9.94
C ARG A 91 6.39 -19.59 -8.72
N ALA A 92 5.07 -19.62 -8.71
CA ALA A 92 4.33 -20.40 -7.75
C ALA A 92 4.71 -21.88 -7.94
N ILE A 93 5.48 -22.42 -7.00
CA ILE A 93 5.74 -23.85 -6.92
C ILE A 93 4.53 -24.44 -6.19
N ALA A 94 3.42 -24.62 -6.92
CA ALA A 94 2.29 -25.37 -6.39
C ALA A 94 2.74 -26.83 -6.26
N THR A 95 3.01 -27.27 -5.03
CA THR A 95 3.34 -28.67 -4.77
C THR A 95 2.13 -29.55 -5.11
N PRO A 96 2.33 -30.83 -5.47
CA PRO A 96 1.22 -31.75 -5.70
C PRO A 96 0.25 -31.82 -4.50
N GLU A 97 0.76 -31.71 -3.29
CA GLU A 97 -0.02 -31.69 -2.04
C GLU A 97 -0.86 -30.42 -1.94
N ALA A 98 -0.29 -29.25 -2.26
CA ALA A 98 -1.02 -27.99 -2.27
C ALA A 98 -2.15 -28.00 -3.29
N LYS A 99 -1.92 -28.62 -4.47
CA LYS A 99 -2.96 -28.78 -5.49
C LYS A 99 -4.09 -29.69 -5.02
N ARG A 100 -3.77 -30.85 -4.42
CA ARG A 100 -4.79 -31.78 -3.86
C ARG A 100 -5.61 -31.12 -2.75
N LEU A 101 -4.98 -30.29 -1.91
CA LEU A 101 -5.68 -29.55 -0.87
C LEU A 101 -6.63 -28.52 -1.48
N ALA A 102 -6.18 -27.76 -2.48
CA ALA A 102 -7.04 -26.80 -3.19
C ALA A 102 -8.25 -27.50 -3.83
N GLU A 103 -8.04 -28.61 -4.55
CA GLU A 103 -9.13 -29.40 -5.15
C GLU A 103 -10.14 -29.89 -4.10
N ARG A 104 -9.66 -30.32 -2.92
CA ARG A 104 -10.55 -30.74 -1.83
C ARG A 104 -11.33 -29.57 -1.23
N LEU A 105 -10.71 -28.40 -1.10
CA LEU A 105 -11.39 -27.19 -0.62
C LEU A 105 -12.44 -26.72 -1.63
N ASP A 106 -12.09 -26.69 -2.92
CA ASP A 106 -13.01 -26.34 -4.00
C ASP A 106 -14.22 -27.28 -4.04
N ALA A 107 -14.02 -28.57 -3.77
CA ALA A 107 -15.10 -29.55 -3.70
C ALA A 107 -16.06 -29.33 -2.50
N LEU A 108 -15.61 -28.65 -1.44
CA LEU A 108 -16.44 -28.29 -0.28
C LEU A 108 -17.19 -26.96 -0.49
N MET A 109 -16.77 -26.14 -1.45
CA MET A 109 -17.39 -24.84 -1.68
C MET A 109 -18.78 -24.99 -2.34
N PRO A 110 -19.80 -24.26 -1.87
CA PRO A 110 -21.09 -24.26 -2.52
C PRO A 110 -20.98 -23.68 -3.93
N ARG A 111 -21.71 -24.26 -4.89
CA ARG A 111 -21.82 -23.69 -6.23
C ARG A 111 -22.72 -22.46 -6.18
N ALA A 112 -22.11 -21.27 -6.20
CA ALA A 112 -22.81 -20.00 -6.25
C ALA A 112 -22.65 -19.35 -7.64
N ARG A 113 -23.65 -18.57 -8.06
CA ARG A 113 -23.50 -17.73 -9.25
C ARG A 113 -22.56 -16.58 -8.92
N ILE A 114 -21.52 -16.38 -9.71
CA ILE A 114 -20.52 -15.35 -9.44
C ILE A 114 -21.11 -13.94 -9.33
N THR A 115 -22.21 -13.67 -10.04
CA THR A 115 -22.97 -12.41 -9.91
C THR A 115 -23.65 -12.24 -8.55
N GLU A 116 -24.13 -13.32 -7.93
CA GLU A 116 -24.73 -13.27 -6.59
C GLU A 116 -23.67 -12.99 -5.52
N LEU A 117 -22.50 -13.61 -5.65
CA LEU A 117 -21.36 -13.36 -4.77
C LEU A 117 -20.84 -11.93 -4.89
N LEU A 118 -20.79 -11.40 -6.12
CA LEU A 118 -20.44 -10.00 -6.34
C LEU A 118 -21.49 -9.03 -5.79
N HIS A 119 -22.78 -9.36 -5.89
CA HIS A 119 -23.84 -8.61 -5.22
C HIS A 119 -23.67 -8.58 -3.69
N GLU A 120 -23.32 -9.71 -3.09
CA GLU A 120 -23.06 -9.79 -1.65
C GLU A 120 -21.84 -8.96 -1.24
N ALA A 121 -20.73 -9.10 -1.98
CA ALA A 121 -19.53 -8.30 -1.76
C ALA A 121 -19.79 -6.81 -1.94
N ALA A 122 -20.59 -6.43 -2.95
CA ALA A 122 -20.99 -5.04 -3.20
C ALA A 122 -21.78 -4.46 -2.03
N ARG A 123 -22.71 -5.22 -1.44
CA ARG A 123 -23.44 -4.80 -0.23
C ARG A 123 -22.53 -4.67 0.98
N GLY A 124 -21.59 -5.60 1.15
CA GLY A 124 -20.68 -5.59 2.31
C GLY A 124 -19.59 -4.52 2.25
N THR A 125 -19.13 -4.16 1.05
CA THR A 125 -17.98 -3.26 0.86
C THR A 125 -18.33 -1.91 0.22
N GLY A 126 -19.50 -1.80 -0.42
CA GLY A 126 -19.90 -0.62 -1.18
C GLY A 126 -19.08 -0.39 -2.46
N PHE A 127 -18.32 -1.38 -2.95
CA PHE A 127 -17.32 -1.16 -4.00
C PHE A 127 -17.89 -0.62 -5.32
N LEU A 128 -19.17 -0.87 -5.61
CA LEU A 128 -19.81 -0.36 -6.84
C LEU A 128 -19.80 1.18 -6.90
N SER A 129 -19.76 1.86 -5.76
CA SER A 129 -19.63 3.33 -5.70
C SER A 129 -18.32 3.87 -6.27
N ALA A 130 -17.28 3.03 -6.40
CA ALA A 130 -16.02 3.40 -7.03
C ALA A 130 -16.12 3.46 -8.57
N PHE A 131 -17.14 2.85 -9.16
CA PHE A 131 -17.35 2.80 -10.61
C PHE A 131 -18.33 3.90 -11.04
N THR A 132 -17.79 5.10 -11.26
CA THR A 132 -18.54 6.27 -11.68
C THR A 132 -18.24 6.67 -13.12
N ASN A 133 -19.14 7.44 -13.73
CA ASN A 133 -18.90 8.04 -15.02
C ASN A 133 -17.67 8.97 -14.95
N LEU A 134 -16.66 8.72 -15.79
CA LEU A 134 -15.40 9.48 -15.78
C LEU A 134 -15.58 11.00 -16.01
N ARG A 135 -16.66 11.41 -16.69
CA ARG A 135 -16.91 12.82 -17.05
C ARG A 135 -17.84 13.51 -16.05
N THR A 136 -18.88 12.83 -15.58
CA THR A 136 -19.90 13.44 -14.72
C THR A 136 -19.77 13.06 -13.24
N GLY A 137 -19.06 11.98 -12.93
CA GLY A 137 -18.95 11.43 -11.58
C GLY A 137 -20.20 10.68 -11.12
N ASP A 138 -21.22 10.54 -11.97
CA ASP A 138 -22.47 9.89 -11.61
C ASP A 138 -22.29 8.37 -11.42
N PRO A 139 -23.03 7.75 -10.49
CA PRO A 139 -23.04 6.30 -10.32
C PRO A 139 -23.70 5.60 -11.52
N CYS A 140 -23.35 4.33 -11.74
CA CYS A 140 -24.04 3.52 -12.72
C CYS A 140 -25.49 3.22 -12.26
N PRO A 141 -26.53 3.55 -13.04
CA PRO A 141 -27.92 3.32 -12.65
C PRO A 141 -28.33 1.84 -12.72
N ASN A 142 -27.54 0.99 -13.41
CA ASN A 142 -27.83 -0.43 -13.56
C ASN A 142 -26.68 -1.27 -12.97
N GLU A 143 -26.85 -1.70 -11.72
CA GLU A 143 -25.88 -2.52 -11.00
C GLU A 143 -25.62 -3.87 -11.69
N ASN A 144 -26.63 -4.49 -12.30
CA ASN A 144 -26.48 -5.77 -12.99
C ASN A 144 -25.61 -5.63 -14.24
N ALA A 145 -25.79 -4.56 -15.01
CA ALA A 145 -24.95 -4.28 -16.16
C ALA A 145 -23.50 -3.97 -15.75
N LEU A 146 -23.31 -3.26 -14.64
CA LEU A 146 -21.99 -2.98 -14.09
C LEU A 146 -21.27 -4.27 -13.65
N LEU A 147 -21.97 -5.17 -12.97
CA LEU A 147 -21.38 -6.45 -12.55
C LEU A 147 -21.09 -7.38 -13.71
N ALA A 148 -21.94 -7.40 -14.73
CA ALA A 148 -21.65 -8.13 -15.97
C ALA A 148 -20.39 -7.58 -16.66
N ALA A 149 -20.20 -6.25 -16.65
CA ALA A 149 -19.02 -5.61 -17.23
C ALA A 149 -17.73 -5.88 -16.44
N ILE A 150 -17.80 -6.05 -15.12
CA ILE A 150 -16.64 -6.40 -14.27
C ILE A 150 -16.17 -7.85 -14.50
N LEU A 151 -17.09 -8.72 -14.90
CA LEU A 151 -16.83 -10.14 -15.13
C LEU A 151 -16.35 -10.47 -16.56
N ALA A 152 -16.50 -9.55 -17.50
CA ALA A 152 -16.14 -9.71 -18.92
C ALA A 152 -14.64 -9.53 -19.16
#